data_AF-A0A3M8GDU5-F1
#
_entry.id   AF-A0A3M8GDU5-F1
#
_cell.length_a   1.000
_cell.length_b   1.000
_cell.length_c   1.000
_cell.angle_alpha   90.00
_cell.angle_beta   90.00
_cell.angle_gamma   90.00
#
_symmetry.space_group_name_H-M   'P 1'
#
loop_
_entity.id
_entity.type
_entity.pdbx_description
1 polymer ?
#
loop_
_entity_poly.entity_id
_entity_poly.type
_entity_poly.pdbx_seq_one_letter_code
_entity_poly.pdbx_strand_id
1 'polypeptide(L)'
;MLNLCIVLLFFNCSNPEQLNITAPVSSSVGDIEFITTLGGSANESAQSITSTNDGGYAILGFTQSNDGDITDKQDSSFDYWLLKYDANNNLQWQKTYGGTNDDRGSEIIQTQDGGFAIIGSSQSNDVDVSLNNGSEDFWIAKLDSQGTIIWEKSLGFQGNDNGVSVIQTSDLGYLLIGVLDVTASGGQGNTTRVATRHAGGDYWAVKLDTNGELQWSKFFGGLFTDTPEGVVQTPDGGFIIAGGSDSADTDITNNKGSYDFWVVRIDANGILVWEKSFGGDEIDQARAIVKTNDGNYVIAGDTRSNNTDVSSNNGAADLWLIQISIEGNLIWEKTIGGTNFDVARAIKTTQDNGFILSGSSRSSDGDVSENKGQNDAWAIKVDSNGDLQWEASVGGSNIDFAYGVTELNDRSIIVVGDTTSNDGDIDDNRGFTDLLLFKIN
;
A
#
# COMPACT_ATOMS: atom_id res chain seq x y z
N MET A 1 10.62 -84.44 37.30
CA MET A 1 10.15 -83.37 38.20
C MET A 1 10.27 -82.05 37.45
N LEU A 2 9.31 -81.17 37.67
CA LEU A 2 8.88 -80.02 36.86
C LEU A 2 9.97 -78.95 36.57
N ASN A 3 9.79 -78.28 35.43
CA ASN A 3 10.45 -77.08 34.88
C ASN A 3 10.95 -76.02 35.87
N LEU A 4 12.05 -75.34 35.51
CA LEU A 4 12.03 -73.90 35.19
C LEU A 4 13.31 -73.45 34.47
N CYS A 5 13.20 -73.12 33.17
CA CYS A 5 14.20 -72.35 32.42
C CYS A 5 14.04 -70.86 32.77
N ILE A 6 15.14 -70.20 33.15
CA ILE A 6 15.21 -68.74 33.28
C ILE A 6 15.99 -68.21 32.07
N VAL A 7 15.28 -67.49 31.20
CA VAL A 7 15.81 -66.72 30.07
C VAL A 7 16.14 -65.32 30.57
N LEU A 8 17.39 -64.90 30.42
CA LEU A 8 17.81 -63.51 30.61
C LEU A 8 17.55 -62.71 29.32
N LEU A 9 16.64 -61.74 29.40
CA LEU A 9 16.37 -60.76 28.35
C LEU A 9 17.26 -59.53 28.58
N PHE A 10 18.10 -59.19 27.61
CA PHE A 10 18.63 -57.84 27.46
C PHE A 10 17.80 -57.14 26.38
N PHE A 11 17.00 -56.14 26.79
CA PHE A 11 16.32 -55.24 25.88
C PHE A 11 17.30 -54.17 25.39
N ASN A 12 17.52 -54.13 24.08
CA ASN A 12 18.20 -53.03 23.39
C ASN A 12 17.11 -52.24 22.66
N CYS A 13 16.69 -51.11 23.21
CA CYS A 13 15.75 -50.19 22.56
C CYS A 13 16.55 -49.11 21.84
N SER A 14 16.74 -49.27 20.52
CA SER A 14 17.12 -48.17 19.64
C SER A 14 15.83 -47.46 19.19
N ASN A 15 15.63 -46.22 19.66
CA ASN A 15 14.58 -45.34 19.16
C ASN A 15 15.08 -44.67 17.88
N PRO A 16 14.44 -44.81 16.70
CA PRO A 16 14.74 -43.97 15.57
C PRO A 16 13.94 -42.68 15.73
N GLU A 17 14.57 -41.64 16.29
CA GLU A 17 14.09 -40.29 16.04
C GLU A 17 14.34 -40.00 14.55
N GLN A 18 13.28 -40.13 13.75
CA GLN A 18 13.22 -39.51 12.43
C GLN A 18 13.32 -38.00 12.65
N LEU A 19 14.52 -37.47 12.42
CA LEU A 19 14.69 -36.06 12.10
C LEU A 19 13.92 -35.82 10.81
N ASN A 20 12.68 -35.32 10.93
CA ASN A 20 11.97 -34.69 9.83
C ASN A 20 12.71 -33.38 9.53
N ILE A 21 13.77 -33.49 8.74
CA ILE A 21 14.28 -32.34 7.99
C ILE A 21 13.22 -32.09 6.92
N THR A 22 12.27 -31.21 7.21
CA THR A 22 11.47 -30.59 6.16
C THR A 22 12.44 -29.86 5.26
N ALA A 23 12.57 -30.33 4.02
CA ALA A 23 13.21 -29.54 2.97
C ALA A 23 12.53 -28.16 2.94
N PRO A 24 13.26 -27.06 2.64
CA PRO A 24 12.61 -25.78 2.41
C PRO A 24 11.54 -25.99 1.33
N VAL A 25 10.33 -25.54 1.62
CA VAL A 25 9.29 -25.44 0.59
C VAL A 25 9.85 -24.44 -0.40
N SER A 26 10.29 -24.89 -1.57
CA SER A 26 10.55 -23.97 -2.67
C SER A 26 9.20 -23.35 -3.01
N SER A 27 9.03 -22.07 -2.68
CA SER A 27 7.91 -21.27 -3.18
C SER A 27 7.87 -21.41 -4.70
N SER A 28 6.67 -21.58 -5.26
CA SER A 28 6.51 -21.57 -6.71
C SER A 28 6.68 -20.16 -7.23
N VAL A 29 7.26 -20.00 -8.42
CA VAL A 29 7.30 -18.71 -9.13
C VAL A 29 5.94 -18.49 -9.80
N GLY A 30 5.37 -17.29 -9.68
CA GLY A 30 4.13 -16.91 -10.35
C GLY A 30 4.27 -16.90 -11.88
N ASP A 31 3.23 -17.34 -12.60
CA ASP A 31 3.26 -17.41 -14.07
C ASP A 31 2.89 -16.05 -14.69
N ILE A 32 3.89 -15.30 -15.14
CA ILE A 32 3.70 -13.98 -15.77
C ILE A 32 3.14 -14.15 -17.19
N GLU A 33 1.94 -13.63 -17.43
CA GLU A 33 1.28 -13.70 -18.74
C GLU A 33 1.82 -12.65 -19.71
N PHE A 34 1.94 -11.42 -19.25
CA PHE A 34 2.48 -10.31 -20.03
C PHE A 34 3.10 -9.25 -19.13
N ILE A 35 3.99 -8.47 -19.72
CA ILE A 35 4.60 -7.27 -19.17
C ILE A 35 4.48 -6.19 -20.25
N THR A 36 4.08 -4.98 -19.86
CA THR A 36 4.01 -3.83 -20.76
C THR A 36 4.42 -2.58 -20.02
N THR A 37 5.01 -1.64 -20.75
CA THR A 37 5.28 -0.28 -20.29
C THR A 37 4.38 0.70 -21.03
N LEU A 38 4.03 1.81 -20.37
CA LEU A 38 3.22 2.88 -20.95
C LEU A 38 3.84 4.24 -20.58
N GLY A 39 3.92 5.15 -21.53
CA GLY A 39 4.56 6.44 -21.27
C GLY A 39 4.86 7.25 -22.52
N GLY A 40 5.65 8.29 -22.32
CA GLY A 40 6.14 9.20 -23.35
C GLY A 40 7.63 9.46 -23.17
N SER A 41 8.07 10.67 -23.46
CA SER A 41 9.48 11.05 -23.40
C SER A 41 9.97 11.48 -22.01
N ALA A 42 9.08 11.54 -21.00
CA ALA A 42 9.34 12.10 -19.69
C ALA A 42 9.18 11.08 -18.54
N ASN A 43 8.29 11.33 -17.56
CA ASN A 43 8.21 10.54 -16.33
C ASN A 43 6.78 10.09 -16.08
N GLU A 44 6.57 8.78 -16.08
CA GLU A 44 5.28 8.15 -15.83
C GLU A 44 5.41 7.10 -14.73
N SER A 45 4.37 7.04 -13.89
CA SER A 45 4.33 6.06 -12.81
C SER A 45 2.89 5.71 -12.48
N ALA A 46 2.58 4.43 -12.30
CA ALA A 46 1.33 3.98 -11.71
C ALA A 46 1.48 3.84 -10.20
N GLN A 47 0.59 4.46 -9.43
CA GLN A 47 0.64 4.46 -7.97
C GLN A 47 -0.39 3.51 -7.35
N SER A 48 -1.58 3.41 -7.96
CA SER A 48 -2.68 2.58 -7.45
C SER A 48 -3.47 1.91 -8.57
N ILE A 49 -4.09 0.77 -8.24
CA ILE A 49 -4.95 0.00 -9.13
C ILE A 49 -6.16 -0.54 -8.37
N THR A 50 -7.31 -0.58 -9.04
CA THR A 50 -8.53 -1.25 -8.55
C THR A 50 -9.14 -2.12 -9.64
N SER A 51 -9.56 -3.34 -9.27
CA SER A 51 -10.52 -4.11 -10.07
C SER A 51 -11.82 -3.34 -10.23
N THR A 52 -12.55 -3.60 -11.30
CA THR A 52 -13.82 -2.93 -11.61
C THR A 52 -14.96 -3.91 -11.82
N ASN A 53 -16.20 -3.46 -11.52
CA ASN A 53 -17.42 -4.27 -11.56
C ASN A 53 -17.72 -4.94 -12.91
N ASP A 54 -17.18 -4.42 -14.01
CA ASP A 54 -17.28 -5.00 -15.36
C ASP A 54 -16.26 -6.14 -15.60
N GLY A 55 -15.44 -6.47 -14.60
CA GLY A 55 -14.39 -7.47 -14.65
C GLY A 55 -13.03 -6.97 -15.11
N GLY A 56 -12.93 -5.71 -15.56
CA GLY A 56 -11.65 -5.06 -15.88
C GLY A 56 -10.99 -4.43 -14.66
N TYR A 57 -10.12 -3.45 -14.90
CA TYR A 57 -9.41 -2.71 -13.85
C TYR A 57 -9.13 -1.25 -14.27
N ALA A 58 -8.84 -0.40 -13.30
CA ALA A 58 -8.44 0.99 -13.50
C ALA A 58 -7.14 1.31 -12.74
N ILE A 59 -6.25 2.05 -13.38
CA ILE A 59 -4.91 2.39 -12.89
C ILE A 59 -4.82 3.90 -12.74
N LEU A 60 -4.40 4.38 -11.57
CA LEU A 60 -4.09 5.78 -11.32
C LEU A 60 -2.61 5.94 -11.03
N GLY A 61 -2.02 7.01 -11.55
CA GLY A 61 -0.76 7.54 -11.09
C GLY A 61 -0.55 8.94 -11.66
N PHE A 62 0.59 9.21 -12.26
CA PHE A 62 0.90 10.51 -12.85
C PHE A 62 1.74 10.41 -14.11
N THR A 63 1.68 11.46 -14.92
CA THR A 63 2.48 11.63 -16.14
C THR A 63 3.04 13.04 -16.24
N GLN A 64 4.29 13.16 -16.69
CA GLN A 64 4.89 14.42 -17.11
C GLN A 64 4.88 14.58 -18.64
N SER A 65 4.70 13.48 -19.38
CA SER A 65 4.75 13.48 -20.84
C SER A 65 3.50 14.11 -21.45
N ASN A 66 3.69 14.76 -22.59
CA ASN A 66 2.62 15.23 -23.48
C ASN A 66 2.71 14.56 -24.88
N ASP A 67 3.37 13.41 -24.94
CA ASP A 67 3.61 12.61 -26.13
C ASP A 67 3.55 11.10 -25.82
N GLY A 68 3.90 10.27 -26.81
CA GLY A 68 3.86 8.82 -26.67
C GLY A 68 2.43 8.31 -26.52
N ASP A 69 2.17 7.62 -25.41
CA ASP A 69 0.83 7.12 -25.11
C ASP A 69 -0.10 8.19 -24.56
N ILE A 70 0.41 9.34 -24.09
CA ILE A 70 -0.42 10.41 -23.54
C ILE A 70 -1.02 11.21 -24.69
N THR A 71 -2.34 11.42 -24.67
CA THR A 71 -3.07 11.98 -25.82
C THR A 71 -3.82 13.29 -25.55
N ASP A 72 -4.06 13.65 -24.29
CA ASP A 72 -4.91 14.76 -23.88
C ASP A 72 -4.19 15.87 -23.08
N LYS A 73 -2.94 15.65 -22.68
CA LYS A 73 -2.07 16.65 -22.03
C LYS A 73 -1.27 17.48 -23.04
N GLN A 74 -0.94 18.73 -22.73
CA GLN A 74 -0.24 19.65 -23.66
C GLN A 74 1.01 20.33 -23.08
N ASP A 75 1.14 20.44 -21.77
CA ASP A 75 2.33 20.99 -21.10
C ASP A 75 3.18 19.88 -20.46
N SER A 76 4.21 20.27 -19.70
CA SER A 76 5.19 19.37 -19.08
C SER A 76 5.14 19.37 -17.54
N SER A 77 4.05 19.83 -16.92
CA SER A 77 3.82 19.61 -15.48
C SER A 77 3.52 18.12 -15.24
N PHE A 78 3.57 17.67 -13.99
CA PHE A 78 2.94 16.40 -13.65
C PHE A 78 1.41 16.57 -13.59
N ASP A 79 0.65 15.69 -14.23
CA ASP A 79 -0.79 15.57 -14.01
C ASP A 79 -1.14 14.14 -13.58
N TYR A 80 -2.31 13.97 -12.97
CA TYR A 80 -2.84 12.63 -12.69
C TYR A 80 -3.05 11.93 -14.02
N TRP A 81 -2.74 10.65 -14.10
CA TRP A 81 -3.02 9.84 -15.28
C TRP A 81 -3.84 8.61 -14.89
N LEU A 82 -5.06 8.53 -15.44
CA LEU A 82 -6.01 7.46 -15.17
C LEU A 82 -6.27 6.65 -16.44
N LEU A 83 -6.08 5.34 -16.34
CA LEU A 83 -6.34 4.39 -17.42
C LEU A 83 -7.42 3.40 -17.00
N LYS A 84 -8.36 3.07 -17.90
CA LYS A 84 -9.39 2.04 -17.68
C LYS A 84 -9.27 0.95 -18.72
N TYR A 85 -9.19 -0.30 -18.24
CA TYR A 85 -9.14 -1.51 -19.06
C TYR A 85 -10.40 -2.34 -18.90
N ASP A 86 -10.72 -3.16 -19.90
CA ASP A 86 -11.74 -4.21 -19.80
C ASP A 86 -11.15 -5.52 -19.25
N ALA A 87 -12.01 -6.53 -19.06
CA ALA A 87 -11.62 -7.85 -18.55
C ALA A 87 -10.68 -8.63 -19.49
N ASN A 88 -10.52 -8.20 -20.75
CA ASN A 88 -9.64 -8.83 -21.73
C ASN A 88 -8.36 -8.01 -21.96
N ASN A 89 -8.00 -7.12 -21.02
CA ASN A 89 -6.80 -6.29 -21.10
C ASN A 89 -6.82 -5.25 -22.24
N ASN A 90 -8.00 -4.85 -22.76
CA ASN A 90 -8.08 -3.77 -23.74
C ASN A 90 -8.30 -2.41 -23.05
N LEU A 91 -7.43 -1.44 -23.33
CA LEU A 91 -7.62 -0.06 -22.90
C LEU A 91 -8.92 0.50 -23.49
N GLN A 92 -9.85 0.90 -22.63
CA GLN A 92 -11.13 1.50 -22.99
C GLN A 92 -11.00 3.01 -23.17
N TRP A 93 -10.33 3.66 -22.21
CA TRP A 93 -10.05 5.09 -22.23
C TRP A 93 -8.91 5.43 -21.27
N GLN A 94 -8.29 6.58 -21.50
CA GLN A 94 -7.35 7.22 -20.59
C GLN A 94 -7.69 8.71 -20.46
N LYS A 95 -7.34 9.32 -19.33
CA LYS A 95 -7.51 10.75 -19.09
C LYS A 95 -6.42 11.31 -18.19
N THR A 96 -6.00 12.54 -18.44
CA THR A 96 -5.21 13.34 -17.50
C THR A 96 -6.08 14.31 -16.71
N TYR A 97 -5.73 14.55 -15.45
CA TYR A 97 -6.42 15.53 -14.59
C TYR A 97 -5.41 16.37 -13.81
N GLY A 98 -5.64 17.68 -13.76
CA GLY A 98 -4.72 18.60 -13.10
C GLY A 98 -4.92 20.05 -13.57
N GLY A 99 -3.89 20.87 -13.35
CA GLY A 99 -3.82 22.25 -13.78
C GLY A 99 -2.46 22.59 -14.38
N THR A 100 -2.04 23.84 -14.24
CA THR A 100 -0.80 24.32 -14.88
C THR A 100 0.48 24.05 -14.06
N ASN A 101 0.36 23.54 -12.84
CA ASN A 101 1.46 23.12 -11.98
C ASN A 101 1.43 21.61 -11.76
N ASP A 102 2.32 21.09 -10.90
CA ASP A 102 2.43 19.66 -10.65
C ASP A 102 1.29 19.12 -9.79
N ASP A 103 0.68 18.04 -10.27
CA ASP A 103 -0.40 17.29 -9.66
C ASP A 103 -0.09 15.78 -9.76
N ARG A 104 -0.10 15.06 -8.63
CA ARG A 104 0.26 13.64 -8.58
C ARG A 104 -0.82 12.78 -7.94
N GLY A 105 -1.35 11.82 -8.69
CA GLY A 105 -2.37 10.87 -8.21
C GLY A 105 -1.73 9.78 -7.34
N SER A 106 -2.38 9.43 -6.24
CA SER A 106 -1.88 8.47 -5.23
C SER A 106 -2.76 7.22 -5.11
N GLU A 107 -4.08 7.36 -4.86
CA GLU A 107 -4.98 6.23 -4.65
C GLU A 107 -6.25 6.35 -5.50
N ILE A 108 -6.73 5.20 -6.00
CA ILE A 108 -8.01 5.07 -6.70
C ILE A 108 -8.88 3.96 -6.09
N ILE A 109 -10.17 4.25 -5.94
CA ILE A 109 -11.20 3.24 -5.66
C ILE A 109 -12.32 3.29 -6.70
N GLN A 110 -12.90 2.13 -7.01
CA GLN A 110 -14.20 2.12 -7.68
C GLN A 110 -15.31 2.39 -6.66
N THR A 111 -16.19 3.34 -6.95
CA THR A 111 -17.34 3.67 -6.11
C THR A 111 -18.53 2.76 -6.42
N GLN A 112 -19.43 2.58 -5.45
CA GLN A 112 -20.59 1.68 -5.57
C GLN A 112 -21.55 2.03 -6.73
N ASP A 113 -21.54 3.29 -7.17
CA ASP A 113 -22.29 3.76 -8.35
C ASP A 113 -21.63 3.39 -9.69
N GLY A 114 -20.49 2.70 -9.66
CA GLY A 114 -19.70 2.29 -10.82
C GLY A 114 -18.71 3.34 -11.34
N GLY A 115 -18.67 4.53 -10.73
CA GLY A 115 -17.64 5.55 -10.97
C GLY A 115 -16.37 5.32 -10.16
N PHE A 116 -15.58 6.38 -9.97
CA PHE A 116 -14.30 6.32 -9.26
C PHE A 116 -14.13 7.48 -8.29
N ALA A 117 -13.40 7.29 -7.20
CA ALA A 117 -12.83 8.38 -6.43
C ALA A 117 -11.31 8.27 -6.54
N ILE A 118 -10.66 9.37 -6.89
CA ILE A 118 -9.21 9.49 -7.03
C ILE A 118 -8.70 10.58 -6.10
N ILE A 119 -7.58 10.33 -5.44
CA ILE A 119 -6.94 11.29 -4.54
C ILE A 119 -5.44 11.34 -4.80
N GLY A 120 -4.84 12.47 -4.47
CA GLY A 120 -3.41 12.67 -4.34
C GLY A 120 -3.14 14.09 -3.88
N SER A 121 -2.12 14.70 -4.47
CA SER A 121 -1.69 16.04 -4.14
C SER A 121 -1.69 16.97 -5.35
N SER A 122 -1.91 18.27 -5.13
CA SER A 122 -1.96 19.28 -6.18
C SER A 122 -1.25 20.56 -5.79
N GLN A 123 -0.43 21.11 -6.71
CA GLN A 123 0.17 22.45 -6.64
C GLN A 123 -0.58 23.46 -7.53
N SER A 124 -1.61 23.01 -8.24
CA SER A 124 -2.40 23.78 -9.18
C SER A 124 -3.57 24.51 -8.49
N ASN A 125 -4.12 25.52 -9.16
CA ASN A 125 -5.34 26.22 -8.72
C ASN A 125 -6.19 26.69 -9.90
N ASP A 126 -6.06 26.00 -11.03
CA ASP A 126 -6.74 26.25 -12.29
C ASP A 126 -7.10 24.96 -13.02
N VAL A 127 -7.81 25.11 -14.14
CA VAL A 127 -8.33 24.02 -14.99
C VAL A 127 -9.27 23.11 -14.20
N ASP A 128 -8.83 21.92 -13.80
CA ASP A 128 -9.65 20.98 -13.02
C ASP A 128 -9.58 21.25 -11.52
N VAL A 129 -8.52 21.92 -11.05
CA VAL A 129 -8.27 22.18 -9.63
C VAL A 129 -8.84 23.54 -9.25
N SER A 130 -9.84 23.58 -8.38
CA SER A 130 -10.55 24.84 -8.10
C SER A 130 -9.82 25.78 -7.12
N LEU A 131 -8.94 25.25 -6.28
CA LEU A 131 -8.26 25.99 -5.21
C LEU A 131 -6.96 25.31 -4.78
N ASN A 132 -6.04 26.09 -4.21
CA ASN A 132 -4.92 25.62 -3.41
C ASN A 132 -4.59 26.69 -2.34
N ASN A 133 -4.49 26.28 -1.08
CA ASN A 133 -4.29 27.15 0.08
C ASN A 133 -2.87 27.06 0.66
N GLY A 134 -2.02 26.20 0.10
CA GLY A 134 -0.67 25.92 0.54
C GLY A 134 0.34 25.94 -0.60
N SER A 135 1.43 25.19 -0.43
CA SER A 135 2.31 24.83 -1.54
C SER A 135 1.80 23.58 -2.26
N GLU A 136 1.13 22.70 -1.54
CA GLU A 136 0.51 21.49 -2.06
C GLU A 136 -0.66 21.12 -1.13
N ASP A 137 -1.84 20.85 -1.69
CA ASP A 137 -3.04 20.46 -0.94
C ASP A 137 -3.47 19.05 -1.38
N PHE A 138 -4.27 18.36 -0.56
CA PHE A 138 -4.98 17.16 -1.03
C PHE A 138 -5.88 17.58 -2.17
N TRP A 139 -5.86 16.82 -3.26
CA TRP A 139 -6.86 16.97 -4.30
C TRP A 139 -7.60 15.66 -4.51
N ILE A 140 -8.93 15.72 -4.37
CA ILE A 140 -9.82 14.59 -4.57
C ILE A 140 -10.84 14.92 -5.66
N ALA A 141 -11.03 13.97 -6.59
CA ALA A 141 -12.07 14.03 -7.59
C ALA A 141 -12.95 12.78 -7.53
N LYS A 142 -14.28 12.99 -7.54
CA LYS A 142 -15.27 11.96 -7.82
C LYS A 142 -15.59 11.97 -9.29
N LEU A 143 -15.44 10.82 -9.92
CA LEU A 143 -15.67 10.61 -11.33
C LEU A 143 -16.89 9.73 -11.58
N ASP A 144 -17.50 9.87 -12.76
CA ASP A 144 -18.42 8.88 -13.30
C ASP A 144 -17.68 7.67 -13.91
N SER A 145 -18.42 6.67 -14.39
CA SER A 145 -17.84 5.45 -15.01
C SER A 145 -17.01 5.70 -16.28
N GLN A 146 -17.13 6.90 -16.88
CA GLN A 146 -16.41 7.31 -18.08
C GLN A 146 -15.26 8.27 -17.74
N GLY A 147 -14.94 8.46 -16.46
CA GLY A 147 -13.89 9.36 -16.00
C GLY A 147 -14.25 10.86 -16.15
N THR A 148 -15.53 11.23 -16.16
CA THR A 148 -15.92 12.65 -16.10
C THR A 148 -16.00 13.09 -14.65
N ILE A 149 -15.38 14.23 -14.31
CA ILE A 149 -15.48 14.81 -12.95
C ILE A 149 -16.94 15.17 -12.65
N ILE A 150 -17.49 14.59 -11.58
CA ILE A 150 -18.79 14.92 -11.00
C ILE A 150 -18.62 16.07 -10.01
N TRP A 151 -17.62 15.94 -9.14
CA TRP A 151 -17.17 17.00 -8.24
C TRP A 151 -15.69 16.79 -7.89
N GLU A 152 -15.03 17.87 -7.53
CA GLU A 152 -13.68 17.86 -6.97
C GLU A 152 -13.63 18.72 -5.69
N LYS A 153 -12.60 18.50 -4.88
CA LYS A 153 -12.29 19.29 -3.68
C LYS A 153 -10.78 19.37 -3.51
N SER A 154 -10.30 20.57 -3.22
CA SER A 154 -8.97 20.78 -2.63
C SER A 154 -9.09 20.95 -1.12
N LEU A 155 -8.33 20.15 -0.37
CA LEU A 155 -8.32 20.15 1.10
C LEU A 155 -6.89 20.35 1.58
N GLY A 156 -6.62 21.51 2.15
CA GLY A 156 -5.32 21.84 2.71
C GLY A 156 -5.29 23.24 3.28
N PHE A 157 -4.17 23.57 3.91
CA PHE A 157 -3.89 24.82 4.57
C PHE A 157 -2.51 25.31 4.15
N GLN A 158 -2.00 26.33 4.85
CA GLN A 158 -0.62 26.73 4.65
C GLN A 158 0.32 25.55 4.99
N GLY A 159 1.19 25.17 4.06
CA GLY A 159 2.14 24.07 4.23
C GLY A 159 2.13 23.12 3.04
N ASN A 160 2.71 21.93 3.24
CA ASN A 160 2.63 20.81 2.31
C ASN A 160 1.67 19.77 2.90
N ASP A 161 0.47 19.68 2.33
CA ASP A 161 -0.54 18.71 2.74
C ASP A 161 -0.70 17.65 1.63
N ASN A 162 -0.46 16.39 1.95
CA ASN A 162 -0.39 15.31 0.96
C ASN A 162 -1.50 14.28 1.15
N GLY A 163 -2.36 14.10 0.14
CA GLY A 163 -3.40 13.08 0.15
C GLY A 163 -2.85 11.71 -0.20
N VAL A 164 -3.06 10.71 0.65
CA VAL A 164 -2.45 9.38 0.48
C VAL A 164 -3.46 8.31 0.09
N SER A 165 -4.55 8.18 0.85
CA SER A 165 -5.52 7.10 0.62
C SER A 165 -6.97 7.56 0.78
N VAL A 166 -7.87 6.88 0.08
CA VAL A 166 -9.32 7.13 0.10
C VAL A 166 -10.07 5.81 0.19
N ILE A 167 -11.10 5.77 1.04
CA ILE A 167 -12.10 4.69 1.04
C ILE A 167 -13.50 5.27 0.90
N GLN A 168 -14.37 4.55 0.18
CA GLN A 168 -15.80 4.81 0.24
C GLN A 168 -16.36 4.13 1.49
N THR A 169 -17.01 4.91 2.33
CA THR A 169 -17.56 4.44 3.61
C THR A 169 -18.96 3.87 3.41
N SER A 170 -19.44 3.09 4.39
CA SER A 170 -20.75 2.45 4.36
C SER A 170 -21.95 3.41 4.22
N ASP A 171 -21.77 4.69 4.55
CA ASP A 171 -22.76 5.74 4.35
C ASP A 171 -22.71 6.39 2.95
N LEU A 172 -21.91 5.82 2.04
CA LEU A 172 -21.62 6.26 0.68
C LEU A 172 -20.76 7.52 0.56
N GLY A 173 -20.43 8.18 1.67
CA GLY A 173 -19.41 9.22 1.73
C GLY A 173 -17.99 8.65 1.69
N TYR A 174 -17.00 9.48 1.99
CA TYR A 174 -15.59 9.15 1.80
C TYR A 174 -14.78 9.45 3.06
N LEU A 175 -13.83 8.58 3.40
CA LEU A 175 -12.77 8.92 4.35
C LEU A 175 -11.46 9.03 3.60
N LEU A 176 -10.80 10.16 3.79
CA LEU A 176 -9.49 10.47 3.22
C LEU A 176 -8.46 10.48 4.34
N ILE A 177 -7.26 9.99 4.06
CA ILE A 177 -6.11 10.12 4.94
C ILE A 177 -4.91 10.68 4.19
N GLY A 178 -4.04 11.36 4.92
CA GLY A 178 -2.78 11.87 4.39
C GLY A 178 -2.02 12.68 5.44
N VAL A 179 -1.04 13.46 5.03
CA VAL A 179 -0.19 14.25 5.94
C VAL A 179 -0.67 15.69 5.99
N LEU A 180 -0.86 16.24 7.19
CA LEU A 180 -1.10 17.68 7.42
C LEU A 180 0.12 18.34 8.04
N ASP A 181 0.58 19.46 7.50
CA ASP A 181 1.56 20.31 8.16
C ASP A 181 0.89 21.10 9.30
N VAL A 182 0.85 20.49 10.50
CA VAL A 182 0.16 21.08 11.66
C VAL A 182 0.81 22.40 12.10
N THR A 183 2.13 22.53 11.89
CA THR A 183 2.87 23.74 12.27
C THR A 183 2.54 24.89 11.33
N ALA A 184 2.65 24.69 10.02
CA ALA A 184 2.37 25.72 9.03
C ALA A 184 0.87 26.08 9.00
N SER A 185 -0.01 25.10 9.16
CA SER A 185 -1.46 25.32 9.22
C SER A 185 -1.94 25.98 10.51
N GLY A 186 -1.08 26.10 11.54
CA GLY A 186 -1.47 26.61 12.85
C GLY A 186 -2.57 25.79 13.54
N GLY A 187 -2.69 24.50 13.19
CA GLY A 187 -3.69 23.57 13.72
C GLY A 187 -5.10 23.70 13.12
N GLN A 188 -5.23 24.29 11.93
CA GLN A 188 -6.54 24.53 11.30
C GLN A 188 -7.27 23.25 10.84
N GLY A 189 -6.56 22.14 10.62
CA GLY A 189 -7.13 20.87 10.14
C GLY A 189 -7.93 20.05 11.14
N ASN A 190 -8.04 20.48 12.41
CA ASN A 190 -8.83 19.79 13.43
C ASN A 190 -10.11 20.56 13.78
N THR A 191 -11.24 19.92 13.55
CA THR A 191 -12.58 20.45 13.89
C THR A 191 -12.80 20.66 15.39
N THR A 192 -12.01 20.03 16.26
CA THR A 192 -11.98 20.30 17.70
C THR A 192 -10.62 20.87 18.07
N ARG A 193 -10.56 22.18 18.35
CA ARG A 193 -9.33 22.84 18.79
C ARG A 193 -8.94 22.40 20.20
N VAL A 194 -8.30 21.25 20.34
CA VAL A 194 -7.57 20.88 21.56
C VAL A 194 -6.16 21.49 21.46
N ALA A 195 -5.66 22.02 22.58
CA ALA A 195 -4.55 22.97 22.61
C ALA A 195 -3.14 22.36 22.43
N THR A 196 -3.01 21.06 22.17
CA THR A 196 -1.73 20.42 21.90
C THR A 196 -1.29 20.75 20.48
N ARG A 197 -0.13 21.39 20.35
CA ARG A 197 0.46 21.71 19.05
C ARG A 197 1.40 20.57 18.68
N HIS A 198 1.21 20.03 17.50
CA HIS A 198 2.04 18.98 16.93
C HIS A 198 3.04 19.64 15.97
N ALA A 199 4.20 19.04 15.78
CA ALA A 199 5.26 19.58 14.95
C ALA A 199 5.65 18.54 13.90
N GLY A 200 5.81 18.98 12.66
CA GLY A 200 5.97 18.05 11.53
C GLY A 200 4.64 17.75 10.84
N GLY A 201 4.70 16.75 9.96
CA GLY A 201 3.55 16.21 9.27
C GLY A 201 2.87 15.16 10.12
N ASP A 202 1.56 15.28 10.29
CA ASP A 202 0.74 14.38 11.12
C ASP A 202 -0.26 13.58 10.30
N TYR A 203 -0.78 12.50 10.87
CA TYR A 203 -1.92 11.79 10.29
C TYR A 203 -3.11 12.74 10.24
N TRP A 204 -3.63 13.03 9.05
CA TRP A 204 -4.82 13.82 8.87
C TRP A 204 -5.93 12.99 8.25
N ALA A 205 -7.02 12.83 9.00
CA ALA A 205 -8.22 12.11 8.58
C ALA A 205 -9.34 13.11 8.27
N VAL A 206 -9.93 13.00 7.09
CA VAL A 206 -11.01 13.88 6.61
C VAL A 206 -12.20 13.05 6.15
N LYS A 207 -13.34 13.20 6.82
CA LYS A 207 -14.60 12.55 6.42
C LYS A 207 -15.46 13.51 5.61
N LEU A 208 -15.84 13.05 4.43
CA LEU A 208 -16.76 13.73 3.51
C LEU A 208 -18.09 12.96 3.41
N ASP A 209 -19.15 13.67 3.07
CA ASP A 209 -20.43 13.08 2.66
C ASP A 209 -20.40 12.63 1.19
N THR A 210 -21.55 12.18 0.67
CA THR A 210 -21.68 11.70 -0.72
C THR A 210 -21.44 12.77 -1.79
N ASN A 211 -21.60 14.04 -1.43
CA ASN A 211 -21.43 15.20 -2.32
C ASN A 211 -20.04 15.83 -2.20
N GLY A 212 -19.16 15.26 -1.37
CA GLY A 212 -17.84 15.80 -1.09
C GLY A 212 -17.84 16.93 -0.04
N GLU A 213 -18.93 17.10 0.72
CA GLU A 213 -18.99 18.12 1.77
C GLU A 213 -18.35 17.61 3.07
N LEU A 214 -17.56 18.47 3.73
CA LEU A 214 -16.85 18.15 4.95
C LEU A 214 -17.81 17.83 6.10
N GLN A 215 -17.70 16.62 6.66
CA GLN A 215 -18.40 16.22 7.88
C GLN A 215 -17.53 16.48 9.11
N TRP A 216 -16.29 16.00 9.10
CA TRP A 216 -15.30 16.27 10.14
C TRP A 216 -13.88 16.09 9.60
N SER A 217 -12.92 16.73 10.27
CA SER A 217 -11.49 16.52 10.06
C SER A 217 -10.76 16.48 11.41
N LYS A 218 -9.77 15.59 11.52
CA LYS A 218 -9.00 15.30 12.74
C LYS A 218 -7.55 15.00 12.37
N PHE A 219 -6.61 15.45 13.18
CA PHE A 219 -5.22 15.02 13.06
C PHE A 219 -4.77 14.27 14.32
N PHE A 220 -3.78 13.39 14.16
CA PHE A 220 -3.18 12.58 15.20
C PHE A 220 -1.67 12.52 14.97
N GLY A 221 -0.87 12.64 16.03
CA GLY A 221 0.59 12.62 15.91
C GLY A 221 1.29 13.18 17.14
N GLY A 222 2.54 13.58 16.96
CA GLY A 222 3.41 14.12 18.00
C GLY A 222 4.25 15.32 17.55
N LEU A 223 5.44 15.47 18.14
CA LEU A 223 6.37 16.55 17.79
C LEU A 223 7.30 16.22 16.60
N PHE A 224 7.22 15.01 16.06
CA PHE A 224 8.00 14.56 14.91
C PHE A 224 7.09 14.06 13.77
N THR A 225 7.63 13.32 12.81
CA THR A 225 6.94 13.00 11.57
C THR A 225 6.09 11.74 11.70
N ASP A 226 4.80 11.87 11.42
CA ASP A 226 3.81 10.82 11.44
C ASP A 226 3.14 10.74 10.05
N THR A 227 3.40 9.66 9.31
CA THR A 227 2.89 9.47 7.94
C THR A 227 1.87 8.33 7.88
N PRO A 228 0.58 8.58 7.54
CA PRO A 228 -0.40 7.52 7.34
C PRO A 228 -0.30 6.98 5.91
N GLU A 229 -0.55 5.69 5.75
CA GLU A 229 -0.31 4.99 4.48
C GLU A 229 -1.54 4.20 4.01
N GLY A 230 -2.34 3.67 4.94
CA GLY A 230 -3.59 2.99 4.59
C GLY A 230 -4.69 3.11 5.64
N VAL A 231 -5.94 2.93 5.20
CA VAL A 231 -7.12 3.01 6.06
C VAL A 231 -8.19 1.99 5.70
N VAL A 232 -8.88 1.47 6.70
CA VAL A 232 -10.04 0.57 6.55
C VAL A 232 -11.18 0.97 7.49
N GLN A 233 -12.42 0.76 7.04
CA GLN A 233 -13.61 0.96 7.89
C GLN A 233 -13.89 -0.26 8.77
N THR A 234 -14.16 -0.03 10.05
CA THR A 234 -14.52 -1.07 11.02
C THR A 234 -16.03 -1.37 10.98
N PRO A 235 -16.48 -2.57 11.42
CA PRO A 235 -17.90 -2.94 11.40
C PRO A 235 -18.83 -2.02 12.21
N ASP A 236 -18.30 -1.37 13.25
CA ASP A 236 -19.02 -0.39 14.08
C ASP A 236 -19.04 1.02 13.47
N GLY A 237 -18.53 1.20 12.25
CA GLY A 237 -18.55 2.45 11.49
C GLY A 237 -17.35 3.38 11.78
N GLY A 238 -16.46 3.00 12.69
CA GLY A 238 -15.16 3.65 12.88
C GLY A 238 -14.14 3.26 11.83
N PHE A 239 -12.87 3.53 12.12
CA PHE A 239 -11.77 3.34 11.17
C PHE A 239 -10.48 2.90 11.87
N ILE A 240 -9.64 2.16 11.13
CA ILE A 240 -8.26 1.88 11.51
C ILE A 240 -7.36 2.45 10.42
N ILE A 241 -6.41 3.28 10.85
CA ILE A 241 -5.39 3.92 10.02
C ILE A 241 -4.04 3.31 10.41
N ALA A 242 -3.22 2.95 9.43
CA ALA A 242 -1.87 2.44 9.64
C ALA A 242 -0.86 3.26 8.83
N GLY A 243 0.34 3.42 9.39
CA GLY A 243 1.47 4.08 8.75
C GLY A 243 2.72 4.04 9.65
N GLY A 244 3.58 5.04 9.57
CA GLY A 244 4.80 5.14 10.38
C GLY A 244 4.81 6.35 11.33
N SER A 245 5.57 6.25 12.42
CA SER A 245 5.82 7.34 13.37
C SER A 245 7.21 7.27 13.99
N ASP A 246 7.92 8.39 14.05
CA ASP A 246 9.13 8.61 14.88
C ASP A 246 8.86 9.45 16.15
N SER A 247 7.59 9.76 16.41
CA SER A 247 7.12 10.48 17.58
C SER A 247 7.00 9.56 18.81
N ALA A 248 7.16 10.12 20.01
CA ALA A 248 7.03 9.40 21.29
C ALA A 248 6.23 10.21 22.33
N ASP A 249 5.37 11.10 21.84
CA ASP A 249 4.61 12.03 22.67
C ASP A 249 3.20 12.28 22.12
N THR A 250 2.44 13.08 22.86
CA THR A 250 1.09 13.53 22.54
C THR A 250 0.10 12.38 22.41
N ASP A 251 -0.16 11.90 21.19
CA ASP A 251 -1.06 10.79 20.95
C ASP A 251 -0.34 9.43 20.98
N ILE A 252 1.00 9.40 20.99
CA ILE A 252 1.81 8.17 20.87
C ILE A 252 2.49 7.85 22.19
N THR A 253 2.33 6.62 22.67
CA THR A 253 2.79 6.24 24.02
C THR A 253 3.84 5.14 24.07
N ASN A 254 4.08 4.40 23.00
CA ASN A 254 4.93 3.20 23.04
C ASN A 254 5.76 2.95 21.76
N ASN A 255 6.31 4.02 21.17
CA ASN A 255 7.29 3.90 20.10
C ASN A 255 8.59 3.26 20.65
N LYS A 256 9.10 2.25 19.96
CA LYS A 256 10.21 1.38 20.39
C LYS A 256 11.51 1.73 19.68
N GLY A 257 11.43 2.14 18.42
CA GLY A 257 12.57 2.41 17.55
C GLY A 257 12.65 3.85 17.05
N SER A 258 13.31 4.01 15.90
CA SER A 258 13.36 5.31 15.20
C SER A 258 12.09 5.55 14.40
N TYR A 259 11.53 4.53 13.77
CA TYR A 259 10.19 4.56 13.17
C TYR A 259 9.55 3.22 13.49
N ASP A 260 8.32 3.23 13.98
CA ASP A 260 7.51 2.02 14.17
C ASP A 260 6.26 2.06 13.27
N PHE A 261 5.67 0.90 13.01
CA PHE A 261 4.30 0.84 12.53
C PHE A 261 3.42 1.51 13.58
N TRP A 262 2.73 2.58 13.23
CA TRP A 262 1.77 3.23 14.11
C TRP A 262 0.36 3.02 13.59
N VAL A 263 -0.50 2.48 14.46
CA VAL A 263 -1.86 2.07 14.12
C VAL A 263 -2.84 2.81 15.03
N VAL A 264 -3.72 3.57 14.41
CA VAL A 264 -4.70 4.43 15.08
C VAL A 264 -6.10 3.91 14.81
N ARG A 265 -6.86 3.60 15.86
CA ARG A 265 -8.30 3.36 15.75
C ARG A 265 -9.08 4.59 16.18
N ILE A 266 -9.99 5.02 15.32
CA ILE A 266 -10.92 6.12 15.58
C ILE A 266 -12.37 5.63 15.48
N ASP A 267 -13.27 6.27 16.22
CA ASP A 267 -14.70 6.03 16.09
C ASP A 267 -15.29 6.69 14.83
N ALA A 268 -16.59 6.51 14.58
CA ALA A 268 -17.27 7.08 13.41
C ALA A 268 -17.26 8.62 13.35
N ASN A 269 -16.98 9.30 14.46
CA ASN A 269 -16.87 10.76 14.57
C ASN A 269 -15.40 11.25 14.56
N GLY A 270 -14.45 10.34 14.30
CA GLY A 270 -13.02 10.63 14.30
C GLY A 270 -12.42 10.81 15.70
N ILE A 271 -13.06 10.31 16.75
CA ILE A 271 -12.49 10.36 18.11
C ILE A 271 -11.55 9.16 18.29
N LEU A 272 -10.33 9.42 18.77
CA LEU A 272 -9.34 8.38 19.10
C LEU A 272 -9.92 7.37 20.10
N VAL A 273 -9.88 6.09 19.74
CA VAL A 273 -10.31 4.96 20.58
C VAL A 273 -9.10 4.28 21.22
N TRP A 274 -8.12 3.93 20.39
CA TRP A 274 -6.83 3.41 20.83
C TRP A 274 -5.77 3.66 19.76
N GLU A 275 -4.52 3.60 20.17
CA GLU A 275 -3.33 3.71 19.34
C GLU A 275 -2.34 2.62 19.75
N LYS A 276 -1.57 2.08 18.80
CA LYS A 276 -0.55 1.05 19.06
C LYS A 276 0.62 1.16 18.10
N SER A 277 1.81 0.92 18.63
CA SER A 277 3.05 0.80 17.85
C SER A 277 3.54 -0.65 17.78
N PHE A 278 3.97 -1.08 16.60
CA PHE A 278 4.58 -2.39 16.35
C PHE A 278 5.95 -2.21 15.66
N GLY A 279 6.96 -2.92 16.13
CA GLY A 279 8.33 -2.77 15.62
C GLY A 279 9.37 -3.27 16.62
N GLY A 280 10.61 -2.84 16.40
CA GLY A 280 11.77 -3.11 17.23
C GLY A 280 12.66 -1.89 17.42
N ASP A 281 13.95 -2.10 17.60
CA ASP A 281 14.88 -1.00 17.90
C ASP A 281 15.28 -0.17 16.66
N GLU A 282 14.98 -0.62 15.43
CA GLU A 282 15.38 0.04 14.18
C GLU A 282 14.23 0.81 13.50
N ILE A 283 14.16 0.78 12.16
CA ILE A 283 13.13 1.43 11.35
C ILE A 283 12.19 0.35 10.84
N ASP A 284 10.91 0.52 11.17
CA ASP A 284 9.81 -0.33 10.77
C ASP A 284 8.70 0.58 10.24
N GLN A 285 8.28 0.38 8.98
CA GLN A 285 7.34 1.29 8.32
C GLN A 285 6.17 0.54 7.70
N ALA A 286 4.95 0.81 8.16
CA ALA A 286 3.73 0.29 7.54
C ALA A 286 3.47 1.01 6.22
N ARG A 287 2.85 0.31 5.26
CA ARG A 287 2.56 0.82 3.91
C ARG A 287 1.14 0.59 3.47
N ALA A 288 0.51 -0.48 3.95
CA ALA A 288 -0.86 -0.78 3.58
C ALA A 288 -1.56 -1.63 4.64
N ILE A 289 -2.89 -1.55 4.68
CA ILE A 289 -3.75 -2.30 5.59
C ILE A 289 -4.98 -2.83 4.87
N VAL A 290 -5.37 -4.06 5.18
CA VAL A 290 -6.61 -4.68 4.71
C VAL A 290 -7.38 -5.32 5.85
N LYS A 291 -8.71 -5.36 5.70
CA LYS A 291 -9.59 -6.10 6.61
C LYS A 291 -9.70 -7.54 6.15
N THR A 292 -9.66 -8.48 7.08
CA THR A 292 -9.85 -9.91 6.83
C THR A 292 -11.30 -10.33 7.01
N ASN A 293 -11.67 -11.49 6.46
CA ASN A 293 -13.06 -12.00 6.49
C ASN A 293 -13.53 -12.40 7.89
N ASP A 294 -12.62 -12.73 8.81
CA ASP A 294 -12.89 -12.97 10.22
C ASP A 294 -12.99 -11.67 11.05
N GLY A 295 -12.82 -10.50 10.43
CA GLY A 295 -12.97 -9.18 11.06
C GLY A 295 -11.71 -8.62 11.70
N ASN A 296 -10.58 -9.30 11.55
CA ASN A 296 -9.24 -8.82 11.92
C ASN A 296 -8.64 -7.93 10.81
N TYR A 297 -7.37 -7.56 10.97
CA TYR A 297 -6.68 -6.67 10.03
C TYR A 297 -5.27 -7.17 9.76
N VAL A 298 -4.84 -7.11 8.50
CA VAL A 298 -3.45 -7.39 8.10
C VAL A 298 -2.81 -6.09 7.63
N ILE A 299 -1.62 -5.82 8.12
CA ILE A 299 -0.81 -4.65 7.78
C ILE A 299 0.48 -5.15 7.15
N ALA A 300 0.88 -4.53 6.04
CA ALA A 300 2.09 -4.83 5.30
C ALA A 300 3.02 -3.61 5.27
N GLY A 301 4.32 -3.86 5.29
CA GLY A 301 5.36 -2.83 5.22
C GLY A 301 6.75 -3.44 5.14
N ASP A 302 7.73 -2.77 5.72
CA ASP A 302 9.11 -3.26 5.83
C ASP A 302 9.66 -3.10 7.26
N THR A 303 10.58 -3.99 7.63
CA THR A 303 11.27 -3.99 8.92
C THR A 303 12.78 -4.06 8.74
N ARG A 304 13.51 -3.24 9.51
CA ARG A 304 14.96 -3.37 9.70
C ARG A 304 15.30 -4.01 11.04
N SER A 305 14.32 -4.10 11.92
CA SER A 305 14.44 -4.67 13.25
C SER A 305 14.53 -6.21 13.20
N ASN A 306 15.07 -6.81 14.26
CA ASN A 306 15.09 -8.26 14.45
C ASN A 306 14.77 -8.65 15.91
N ASN A 307 14.01 -7.80 16.59
CA ASN A 307 13.70 -7.94 18.00
C ASN A 307 12.31 -7.39 18.35
N THR A 308 11.94 -7.57 19.62
CA THR A 308 10.65 -7.17 20.20
C THR A 308 9.45 -7.81 19.52
N ASP A 309 8.76 -7.10 18.61
CA ASP A 309 7.61 -7.64 17.89
C ASP A 309 8.03 -8.39 16.61
N VAL A 310 9.26 -8.17 16.14
CA VAL A 310 9.81 -8.78 14.93
C VAL A 310 10.64 -10.00 15.31
N SER A 311 10.26 -11.20 14.85
CA SER A 311 10.94 -12.43 15.24
C SER A 311 12.24 -12.69 14.47
N SER A 312 12.32 -12.25 13.22
CA SER A 312 13.48 -12.40 12.34
C SER A 312 13.54 -11.29 11.31
N ASN A 313 14.74 -10.95 10.86
CA ASN A 313 15.01 -10.20 9.63
C ASN A 313 16.27 -10.81 9.03
N ASN A 314 16.21 -11.20 7.77
CA ASN A 314 17.24 -11.96 7.06
C ASN A 314 18.22 -11.05 6.31
N GLY A 315 17.92 -9.75 6.21
CA GLY A 315 18.65 -8.81 5.38
C GLY A 315 18.80 -7.43 5.98
N ALA A 316 18.95 -6.45 5.09
CA ALA A 316 19.04 -5.04 5.44
C ALA A 316 17.66 -4.43 5.72
N ALA A 317 16.63 -4.93 5.05
CA ALA A 317 15.22 -4.77 5.42
C ALA A 317 14.42 -5.88 4.76
N ASP A 318 13.47 -6.48 5.47
CA ASP A 318 12.56 -7.49 4.91
C ASP A 318 11.13 -6.94 4.87
N LEU A 319 10.32 -7.46 3.95
CA LEU A 319 8.88 -7.22 3.95
C LEU A 319 8.31 -7.80 5.26
N TRP A 320 7.54 -6.99 5.99
CA TRP A 320 6.93 -7.40 7.25
C TRP A 320 5.41 -7.36 7.17
N LEU A 321 4.79 -8.48 7.54
CA LEU A 321 3.34 -8.63 7.69
C LEU A 321 2.99 -8.86 9.14
N ILE A 322 2.00 -8.13 9.63
CA ILE A 322 1.36 -8.40 10.91
C ILE A 322 -0.14 -8.58 10.72
N GLN A 323 -0.73 -9.52 11.45
CA GLN A 323 -2.17 -9.54 11.68
C GLN A 323 -2.48 -9.09 13.09
N ILE A 324 -3.44 -8.18 13.22
CA ILE A 324 -3.91 -7.66 14.50
C ILE A 324 -5.41 -7.93 14.69
N SER A 325 -5.81 -8.11 15.94
CA SER A 325 -7.23 -8.23 16.32
C SER A 325 -7.96 -6.90 16.18
N ILE A 326 -9.29 -6.91 16.33
CA ILE A 326 -10.08 -5.69 16.34
C ILE A 326 -9.76 -4.73 17.51
N GLU A 327 -9.26 -5.26 18.63
CA GLU A 327 -8.68 -4.50 19.75
C GLU A 327 -7.20 -4.12 19.53
N GLY A 328 -6.66 -4.39 18.34
CA GLY A 328 -5.28 -4.10 17.96
C GLY A 328 -4.26 -5.03 18.63
N ASN A 329 -4.63 -6.23 19.08
CA ASN A 329 -3.62 -7.14 19.65
C ASN A 329 -2.92 -7.91 18.53
N LEU A 330 -1.59 -7.99 18.56
CA LEU A 330 -0.82 -8.79 17.60
C LEU A 330 -1.27 -10.26 17.67
N ILE A 331 -1.66 -10.83 16.54
CA ILE A 331 -2.09 -12.23 16.39
C ILE A 331 -0.94 -13.07 15.85
N TRP A 332 -0.36 -12.65 14.72
CA TRP A 332 0.84 -13.24 14.14
C TRP A 332 1.62 -12.19 13.36
N GLU A 333 2.88 -12.52 13.08
CA GLU A 333 3.74 -11.75 12.20
C GLU A 333 4.55 -12.70 11.28
N LYS A 334 5.00 -12.16 10.14
CA LYS A 334 5.79 -12.85 9.10
C LYS A 334 6.75 -11.86 8.45
N THR A 335 8.01 -12.26 8.29
CA THR A 335 8.95 -11.59 7.39
C THR A 335 9.17 -12.41 6.13
N ILE A 336 9.24 -11.73 4.98
CA ILE A 336 9.51 -12.34 3.67
C ILE A 336 10.59 -11.52 2.99
N GLY A 337 11.68 -12.17 2.56
CA GLY A 337 12.80 -11.44 1.96
C GLY A 337 14.06 -12.27 1.80
N GLY A 338 15.16 -11.57 1.52
CA GLY A 338 16.49 -12.14 1.35
C GLY A 338 17.55 -11.36 2.13
N THR A 339 18.77 -11.29 1.61
CA THR A 339 19.88 -10.65 2.33
C THR A 339 19.97 -9.13 2.15
N ASN A 340 19.18 -8.53 1.25
CA ASN A 340 19.19 -7.09 0.94
C ASN A 340 17.92 -6.38 1.44
N PHE A 341 17.40 -5.43 0.66
CA PHE A 341 16.22 -4.61 0.99
C PHE A 341 15.02 -5.13 0.20
N ASP A 342 13.98 -5.54 0.92
CA ASP A 342 12.73 -6.06 0.41
C ASP A 342 11.57 -5.31 1.08
N VAL A 343 10.60 -4.84 0.29
CA VAL A 343 9.54 -3.96 0.80
C VAL A 343 8.19 -4.31 0.18
N ALA A 344 7.14 -4.38 1.00
CA ALA A 344 5.76 -4.30 0.52
C ALA A 344 5.31 -2.86 0.37
N ARG A 345 4.50 -2.57 -0.65
CA ARG A 345 3.87 -1.26 -0.86
C ARG A 345 2.35 -1.33 -0.83
N ALA A 346 1.76 -2.40 -1.36
CA ALA A 346 0.31 -2.62 -1.29
C ALA A 346 -0.02 -4.06 -0.90
N ILE A 347 -1.22 -4.23 -0.33
CA ILE A 347 -1.82 -5.52 -0.01
C ILE A 347 -3.31 -5.51 -0.37
N LYS A 348 -3.82 -6.60 -0.92
CA LYS A 348 -5.27 -6.84 -1.11
C LYS A 348 -5.64 -8.25 -0.63
N THR A 349 -6.85 -8.40 -0.10
CA THR A 349 -7.43 -9.72 0.16
C THR A 349 -7.82 -10.39 -1.14
N THR A 350 -7.62 -11.70 -1.20
CA THR A 350 -8.00 -12.50 -2.37
C THR A 350 -9.29 -13.28 -2.16
N GLN A 351 -9.91 -13.74 -3.25
CA GLN A 351 -11.14 -14.53 -3.27
C GLN A 351 -11.03 -15.84 -2.49
N ASP A 352 -9.81 -16.38 -2.34
CA ASP A 352 -9.50 -17.58 -1.55
C ASP A 352 -9.22 -17.30 -0.06
N ASN A 353 -9.41 -16.06 0.40
CA ASN A 353 -9.14 -15.56 1.75
C ASN A 353 -7.65 -15.40 2.13
N GLY A 354 -6.71 -15.59 1.20
CA GLY A 354 -5.33 -15.17 1.40
C GLY A 354 -5.12 -13.69 1.07
N PHE A 355 -3.87 -13.34 0.76
CA PHE A 355 -3.48 -11.98 0.42
C PHE A 355 -2.52 -11.96 -0.77
N ILE A 356 -2.63 -10.92 -1.60
CA ILE A 356 -1.64 -10.55 -2.61
C ILE A 356 -0.99 -9.24 -2.24
N LEU A 357 0.29 -9.11 -2.57
CA LEU A 357 1.10 -7.94 -2.30
C LEU A 357 1.87 -7.53 -3.54
N SER A 358 2.17 -6.24 -3.61
CA SER A 358 3.17 -5.68 -4.51
C SER A 358 4.23 -4.94 -3.73
N GLY A 359 5.42 -4.83 -4.31
CA GLY A 359 6.57 -4.23 -3.67
C GLY A 359 7.78 -4.17 -4.59
N SER A 360 8.96 -4.19 -3.99
CA SER A 360 10.20 -4.37 -4.74
C SER A 360 11.26 -5.06 -3.90
N SER A 361 12.15 -5.77 -4.57
CA SER A 361 13.24 -6.50 -3.94
C SER A 361 14.60 -6.09 -4.52
N ARG A 362 15.62 -6.00 -3.68
CA ARG A 362 17.05 -5.96 -4.05
C ARG A 362 17.76 -7.29 -3.80
N SER A 363 17.02 -8.29 -3.34
CA SER A 363 17.52 -9.60 -2.96
C SER A 363 17.45 -10.55 -4.15
N SER A 364 18.32 -11.56 -4.17
CA SER A 364 18.31 -12.64 -5.18
C SER A 364 18.45 -14.00 -4.50
N ASP A 365 18.06 -14.05 -3.23
CA ASP A 365 18.17 -15.16 -2.32
C ASP A 365 17.06 -15.10 -1.25
N GLY A 366 17.04 -16.09 -0.37
CA GLY A 366 15.98 -16.24 0.63
C GLY A 366 14.66 -16.63 -0.03
N ASP A 367 13.64 -15.84 0.23
CA ASP A 367 12.31 -16.01 -0.36
C ASP A 367 12.20 -15.43 -1.78
N VAL A 368 13.19 -14.64 -2.21
CA VAL A 368 13.21 -13.99 -3.53
C VAL A 368 14.00 -14.87 -4.51
N SER A 369 13.33 -15.36 -5.56
CA SER A 369 13.95 -16.29 -6.52
C SER A 369 14.95 -15.62 -7.46
N GLU A 370 14.72 -14.37 -7.85
CA GLU A 370 15.59 -13.63 -8.75
C GLU A 370 15.50 -12.10 -8.57
N ASN A 371 16.60 -11.44 -8.93
CA ASN A 371 16.68 -10.01 -9.17
C ASN A 371 17.69 -9.76 -10.31
N LYS A 372 17.32 -8.90 -11.26
CA LYS A 372 18.05 -8.66 -12.52
C LYS A 372 18.85 -7.35 -12.50
N GLY A 373 18.67 -6.50 -11.47
CA GLY A 373 19.24 -5.16 -11.43
C GLY A 373 19.47 -4.58 -10.05
N GLN A 374 19.05 -3.34 -9.86
CA GLN A 374 19.18 -2.63 -8.58
C GLN A 374 17.97 -2.86 -7.68
N ASN A 375 16.77 -2.91 -8.26
CA ASN A 375 15.51 -3.31 -7.63
C ASN A 375 14.63 -3.89 -8.73
N ASP A 376 13.96 -5.00 -8.44
CA ASP A 376 12.96 -5.56 -9.34
C ASP A 376 11.57 -5.37 -8.72
N ALA A 377 10.58 -5.13 -9.57
CA ALA A 377 9.18 -5.05 -9.16
C ALA A 377 8.74 -6.43 -8.68
N TRP A 378 8.15 -6.50 -7.48
CA TRP A 378 7.91 -7.77 -6.80
C TRP A 378 6.43 -7.99 -6.50
N ALA A 379 5.91 -9.17 -6.81
CA ALA A 379 4.55 -9.59 -6.56
C ALA A 379 4.55 -10.85 -5.69
N ILE A 380 3.71 -10.88 -4.65
CA ILE A 380 3.74 -11.94 -3.63
C ILE A 380 2.32 -12.41 -3.35
N LYS A 381 2.13 -13.71 -3.22
CA LYS A 381 0.90 -14.32 -2.67
C LYS A 381 1.21 -15.07 -1.39
N VAL A 382 0.43 -14.77 -0.37
CA VAL A 382 0.41 -15.52 0.89
C VAL A 382 -0.99 -16.10 1.12
N ASP A 383 -1.06 -17.14 1.94
CA ASP A 383 -2.33 -17.69 2.42
C ASP A 383 -2.93 -16.84 3.56
N SER A 384 -4.03 -17.31 4.16
CA SER A 384 -4.71 -16.60 5.25
C SER A 384 -3.91 -16.52 6.55
N ASN A 385 -2.86 -17.33 6.72
CA ASN A 385 -1.95 -17.32 7.87
C ASN A 385 -0.68 -16.51 7.61
N GLY A 386 -0.56 -15.91 6.41
CA GLY A 386 0.61 -15.18 5.98
C GLY A 386 1.73 -16.07 5.45
N ASP A 387 1.48 -17.36 5.20
CA ASP A 387 2.49 -18.26 4.68
C ASP A 387 2.64 -18.10 3.15
N LEU A 388 3.88 -17.88 2.69
CA LEU A 388 4.22 -17.66 1.28
C LEU A 388 3.77 -18.84 0.40
N GLN A 389 3.00 -18.52 -0.64
CA GLN A 389 2.53 -19.47 -1.66
C GLN A 389 3.37 -19.36 -2.94
N TRP A 390 3.47 -18.16 -3.46
CA TRP A 390 4.29 -17.85 -4.63
C TRP A 390 4.79 -16.41 -4.59
N GLU A 391 5.84 -16.15 -5.34
CA GLU A 391 6.34 -14.80 -5.63
C GLU A 391 6.76 -14.71 -7.10
N ALA A 392 6.85 -13.48 -7.62
CA ALA A 392 7.36 -13.20 -8.96
C ALA A 392 8.04 -11.83 -8.99
N SER A 393 9.23 -11.78 -9.60
CA SER A 393 9.97 -10.55 -9.89
C SER A 393 9.88 -10.18 -11.36
N VAL A 394 9.71 -8.90 -11.67
CA VAL A 394 9.76 -8.32 -13.01
C VAL A 394 10.74 -7.16 -13.01
N GLY A 395 11.73 -7.18 -13.91
CA GLY A 395 12.68 -6.09 -14.00
C GLY A 395 13.79 -6.25 -15.03
N GLY A 396 14.68 -5.26 -15.03
CA GLY A 396 15.89 -5.21 -15.86
C GLY A 396 17.10 -4.81 -15.04
N SER A 397 18.10 -4.20 -15.66
CA SER A 397 19.36 -3.86 -14.99
C SER A 397 19.28 -2.64 -14.06
N ASN A 398 18.21 -1.85 -14.16
CA ASN A 398 18.04 -0.62 -13.37
C ASN A 398 17.04 -0.82 -12.21
N ILE A 399 16.20 0.18 -11.96
CA ILE A 399 15.24 0.21 -10.86
C ILE A 399 13.85 0.01 -11.45
N ASP A 400 13.17 -1.00 -10.93
CA ASP A 400 11.80 -1.37 -11.23
C ASP A 400 11.02 -1.47 -9.92
N PHE A 401 9.87 -0.79 -9.83
CA PHE A 401 9.04 -0.79 -8.64
C PHE A 401 7.61 -1.22 -8.95
N ALA A 402 6.98 -1.94 -8.04
CA ALA A 402 5.52 -2.13 -8.03
C ALA A 402 4.90 -1.42 -6.82
N TYR A 403 3.92 -0.56 -7.07
CA TYR A 403 3.19 0.21 -6.07
C TYR A 403 1.79 -0.35 -5.81
N GLY A 404 1.11 -0.88 -6.84
CA GLY A 404 -0.27 -1.35 -6.74
C GLY A 404 -0.48 -2.79 -7.21
N VAL A 405 -1.45 -3.48 -6.60
CA VAL A 405 -1.86 -4.84 -6.97
C VAL A 405 -3.37 -5.04 -6.83
N THR A 406 -3.98 -5.85 -7.71
CA THR A 406 -5.39 -6.27 -7.58
C THR A 406 -5.62 -7.66 -8.17
N GLU A 407 -6.61 -8.40 -7.64
CA GLU A 407 -7.10 -9.66 -8.21
C GLU A 407 -8.35 -9.39 -9.06
N LEU A 408 -8.41 -9.96 -10.26
CA LEU A 408 -9.56 -9.89 -11.14
C LEU A 408 -10.54 -11.05 -10.88
N ASN A 409 -11.72 -10.98 -11.51
CA ASN A 409 -12.77 -12.00 -11.33
C ASN A 409 -12.34 -13.41 -11.75
N ASP A 410 -11.43 -13.53 -12.71
CA ASP A 410 -10.86 -14.80 -13.17
C ASP A 410 -9.69 -15.30 -12.30
N ARG A 411 -9.37 -14.59 -11.20
CA ARG A 411 -8.26 -14.82 -10.26
C ARG A 411 -6.88 -14.46 -10.77
N SER A 412 -6.78 -13.92 -11.98
CA SER A 412 -5.52 -13.32 -12.42
C SER A 412 -5.21 -12.08 -11.59
N ILE A 413 -3.92 -11.79 -11.44
CA ILE A 413 -3.41 -10.66 -10.67
C ILE A 413 -2.86 -9.62 -11.64
N ILE A 414 -3.21 -8.35 -11.42
CA ILE A 414 -2.60 -7.22 -12.11
C ILE A 414 -1.74 -6.45 -11.13
N VAL A 415 -0.52 -6.14 -11.53
CA VAL A 415 0.46 -5.39 -10.76
C VAL A 415 0.92 -4.19 -11.56
N VAL A 416 1.08 -3.05 -10.88
CA VAL A 416 1.48 -1.79 -11.52
C VAL A 416 2.58 -1.08 -10.76
N GLY A 417 3.43 -0.37 -11.48
CA GLY A 417 4.34 0.62 -10.91
C GLY A 417 5.10 1.42 -11.96
N ASP A 418 6.42 1.51 -11.84
CA ASP A 418 7.29 2.19 -12.79
C ASP A 418 8.64 1.48 -13.02
N THR A 419 9.26 1.80 -14.15
CA THR A 419 10.55 1.24 -14.55
C THR A 419 11.48 2.30 -15.12
N THR A 420 12.76 2.18 -14.75
CA THR A 420 13.89 2.88 -15.39
C THR A 420 14.74 1.93 -16.24
N SER A 421 14.34 0.66 -16.31
CA SER A 421 15.00 -0.37 -17.10
C SER A 421 14.53 -0.30 -18.56
N ASN A 422 15.33 -0.86 -19.47
CA ASN A 422 14.99 -0.99 -20.90
C ASN A 422 15.67 -2.26 -21.46
N ASP A 423 15.73 -3.28 -20.61
CA ASP A 423 16.35 -4.58 -20.80
C ASP A 423 15.76 -5.59 -19.81
N GLY A 424 16.22 -6.85 -19.87
CA GLY A 424 15.70 -7.92 -19.02
C GLY A 424 14.29 -8.31 -19.46
N ASP A 425 13.32 -8.15 -18.56
CA ASP A 425 11.91 -8.37 -18.87
C ASP A 425 11.22 -7.12 -19.44
N ILE A 426 11.92 -5.97 -19.41
CA ILE A 426 11.40 -4.68 -19.86
C ILE A 426 11.89 -4.43 -21.30
N ASP A 427 11.02 -4.66 -22.27
CA ASP A 427 11.36 -4.56 -23.70
C ASP A 427 11.45 -3.12 -24.24
N ASP A 428 10.73 -2.17 -23.60
CA ASP A 428 10.69 -0.76 -24.03
C ASP A 428 10.54 0.18 -22.83
N ASN A 429 11.24 1.29 -22.85
CA ASN A 429 11.09 2.43 -21.96
C ASN A 429 11.47 3.68 -22.74
N ARG A 430 10.50 4.58 -22.93
CA ARG A 430 10.61 5.72 -23.83
C ARG A 430 11.05 7.00 -23.11
N GLY A 431 10.90 7.06 -21.80
CA GLY A 431 11.22 8.22 -20.98
C GLY A 431 12.40 8.03 -20.02
N PHE A 432 12.38 8.82 -18.95
CA PHE A 432 13.19 8.58 -17.76
C PHE A 432 12.59 7.47 -16.88
N THR A 433 11.26 7.45 -16.80
CA THR A 433 10.46 6.40 -16.17
C THR A 433 9.22 6.18 -17.02
N ASP A 434 8.90 4.92 -17.29
CA ASP A 434 7.61 4.53 -17.89
C ASP A 434 6.79 3.76 -16.83
N LEU A 435 5.46 3.87 -16.93
CA LEU A 435 4.54 3.08 -16.12
C LEU A 435 4.74 1.61 -16.44
N LEU A 436 4.96 0.78 -15.42
CA LEU A 436 5.06 -0.68 -15.53
C LEU A 436 3.72 -1.35 -15.23
N LEU A 437 3.28 -2.28 -16.08
CA LEU A 437 2.06 -3.06 -15.90
C LEU A 437 2.35 -4.52 -16.28
N PHE A 438 2.04 -5.46 -15.38
CA PHE A 438 2.15 -6.88 -15.67
C PHE A 438 1.03 -7.70 -15.05
N LYS A 439 0.79 -8.87 -15.63
CA LYS A 439 -0.28 -9.80 -15.23
C LYS A 439 0.28 -11.18 -14.88
N ILE A 440 -0.27 -11.78 -13.83
CA ILE A 440 0.06 -13.14 -13.36
C ILE A 440 -1.22 -13.99 -13.37
N ASN A 441 -1.12 -15.26 -13.78
CA ASN A 441 -2.24 -16.22 -13.88
C ASN A 441 -2.36 -17.22 -12.72
#